data_AF-A0A455BQE8-F1
#
_entry.id   AF-A0A455BQE8-F1
#
_cell.length_a   1.000
_cell.length_b   1.000
_cell.length_c   1.000
_cell.angle_alpha   90.00
_cell.angle_beta   90.00
_cell.angle_gamma   90.00
#
_symmetry.space_group_name_H-M   'P 1'
#
loop_
_entity.id
_entity.type
_entity.pdbx_description
1 polymer ?
#
loop_
_entity_poly.entity_id
_entity_poly.type
_entity_poly.pdbx_seq_one_letter_code
_entity_poly.pdbx_strand_id
1 'polypeptide(L)'
;MNRVTSVRVESGAWVCFDHPDFRGQQFVLEHGDYPDFYRWSRHDDHMGSCRPVGMHGEHFRLEIFEGCNFTGQCLEFKDDCPFLQSQGWAKNWVNAIKVYGDGTWVLYEEPNYRGRMYLVERGDFRSFSDWGAPSARVQSLRRVANFFQPPARRCPAATRSGPERGTVPAAARDSDRAK
;
A
#
# COMPACT_ATOMS: atom_id res chain seq x y z
N MET A 1 -25.49 -7.23 1.44
CA MET A 1 -24.27 -6.50 1.01
C MET A 1 -23.49 -6.16 2.27
N ASN A 2 -22.20 -6.48 2.30
CA ASN A 2 -21.36 -6.33 3.49
C ASN A 2 -20.75 -4.93 3.49
N ARG A 3 -21.05 -4.15 4.53
CA ARG A 3 -20.47 -2.84 4.76
C ARG A 3 -19.19 -3.00 5.58
N VAL A 4 -18.12 -2.37 5.13
CA VAL A 4 -16.84 -2.33 5.84
C VAL A 4 -16.58 -0.89 6.24
N THR A 5 -16.47 -0.62 7.53
CA THR A 5 -16.31 0.72 8.07
C THR A 5 -14.88 1.06 8.45
N SER A 6 -14.04 0.04 8.70
CA SER A 6 -12.61 0.20 8.95
C SER A 6 -11.82 -1.00 8.43
N VAL A 7 -10.55 -0.78 8.09
CA VAL A 7 -9.60 -1.83 7.68
C VAL A 7 -8.26 -1.57 8.36
N ARG A 8 -7.58 -2.64 8.77
CA ARG A 8 -6.16 -2.61 9.16
C ARG A 8 -5.41 -3.58 8.26
N VAL A 9 -4.37 -3.10 7.61
CA VAL A 9 -3.44 -3.93 6.84
C VAL A 9 -2.16 -4.09 7.66
N GLU A 10 -1.96 -5.27 8.23
CA GLU A 10 -0.79 -5.57 9.07
C GLU A 10 0.47 -5.90 8.25
N SER A 11 0.32 -6.41 7.03
CA SER A 11 1.45 -6.76 6.16
C SER A 11 1.06 -6.74 4.69
N GLY A 12 2.03 -6.33 3.87
CA GLY A 12 1.91 -6.32 2.41
C GLY A 12 0.92 -5.28 1.90
N ALA A 13 0.37 -5.57 0.72
CA ALA A 13 -0.65 -4.77 0.07
C ALA A 13 -1.77 -5.69 -0.43
N TRP A 14 -2.97 -5.14 -0.44
CA TRP A 14 -4.20 -5.82 -0.83
C TRP A 14 -4.91 -5.01 -1.91
N VAL A 15 -5.49 -5.72 -2.88
CA VAL A 15 -6.47 -5.13 -3.79
C VAL A 15 -7.85 -5.65 -3.40
N CYS A 16 -8.75 -4.71 -3.20
CA CYS A 16 -10.12 -4.96 -2.79
C CYS A 16 -11.08 -4.43 -3.85
N PHE A 17 -12.27 -5.01 -3.85
CA PHE A 17 -13.29 -4.81 -4.87
C PHE A 17 -14.65 -4.58 -4.20
N ASP A 18 -15.48 -3.71 -4.79
CA ASP A 18 -16.83 -3.44 -4.30
C ASP A 18 -17.80 -4.61 -4.58
N HIS A 19 -17.56 -5.42 -5.62
CA HIS A 19 -18.36 -6.61 -5.92
C HIS A 19 -17.67 -7.92 -5.51
N PRO A 20 -18.43 -9.02 -5.36
CA PRO A 20 -17.87 -10.36 -5.26
C PRO A 20 -17.03 -10.76 -6.50
N ASP A 21 -16.25 -11.83 -6.35
CA ASP A 21 -15.49 -12.47 -7.44
C ASP A 21 -14.49 -11.55 -8.17
N PHE A 22 -13.89 -10.60 -7.45
CA PHE A 22 -12.88 -9.66 -7.95
C PHE A 22 -13.39 -8.76 -9.09
N ARG A 23 -14.62 -8.25 -8.96
CA ARG A 23 -15.27 -7.41 -9.96
C ARG A 23 -15.57 -6.00 -9.45
N GLY A 24 -15.79 -5.09 -10.39
CA GLY A 24 -16.19 -3.72 -10.10
C GLY A 24 -15.02 -2.80 -9.73
N GLN A 25 -15.29 -1.80 -8.89
CA GLN A 25 -14.32 -0.78 -8.52
C GLN A 25 -13.20 -1.37 -7.66
N GLN A 26 -11.96 -1.11 -8.06
CA GLN A 26 -10.77 -1.49 -7.31
C GLN A 26 -10.35 -0.40 -6.33
N PHE A 27 -9.81 -0.81 -5.19
CA PHE A 27 -9.09 0.05 -4.24
C PHE A 27 -7.92 -0.71 -3.63
N VAL A 28 -6.77 -0.03 -3.54
CA VAL A 28 -5.51 -0.62 -3.09
C VAL A 28 -5.25 -0.19 -1.65
N LEU A 29 -5.08 -1.17 -0.77
CA LEU A 29 -4.80 -0.97 0.65
C LEU A 29 -3.37 -1.44 0.93
N GLU A 30 -2.51 -0.51 1.33
CA GLU A 30 -1.15 -0.79 1.75
C GLU A 30 -1.10 -0.87 3.28
N HIS A 31 0.04 -1.27 3.85
CA HIS A 31 0.21 -1.31 5.30
C HIS A 31 -0.25 -0.01 5.98
N GLY A 32 -1.16 -0.15 6.95
CA GLY A 32 -1.69 0.98 7.70
C GLY A 32 -3.06 0.74 8.32
N ASP A 33 -3.49 1.74 9.10
CA ASP A 33 -4.81 1.82 9.70
C ASP A 33 -5.72 2.71 8.85
N TYR A 34 -6.87 2.17 8.48
CA TYR A 34 -7.92 2.86 7.75
C TYR A 34 -9.18 2.90 8.63
N PRO A 35 -9.34 3.93 9.48
CA PRO A 35 -10.40 3.99 10.47
C PRO A 35 -11.79 4.29 9.88
N ASP A 36 -11.84 4.79 8.64
CA ASP A 36 -13.05 5.15 7.92
C ASP A 36 -12.92 4.83 6.42
N PHE A 37 -14.06 4.56 5.78
CA PHE A 37 -14.10 4.13 4.38
C PHE A 37 -13.68 5.19 3.38
N TYR A 38 -13.79 6.49 3.73
CA TYR A 38 -13.39 7.59 2.85
C TYR A 38 -11.90 7.52 2.46
N ARG A 39 -11.09 6.82 3.27
CA ARG A 39 -9.66 6.62 2.99
C ARG A 39 -9.37 5.66 1.83
N TRP A 40 -10.26 4.72 1.53
CA TRP A 40 -10.06 3.76 0.43
C TRP A 40 -11.13 3.86 -0.66
N SER A 41 -12.34 4.22 -0.27
CA SER A 41 -13.47 4.40 -1.15
C SER A 41 -14.12 5.74 -0.82
N ARG A 42 -13.90 6.72 -1.69
CA ARG A 42 -14.41 8.09 -1.50
C ARG A 42 -15.95 8.17 -1.49
N HIS A 43 -16.65 7.12 -1.92
CA HIS A 43 -18.08 7.18 -2.24
C HIS A 43 -18.94 6.03 -1.67
N ASP A 44 -18.38 4.87 -1.33
CA ASP A 44 -19.16 3.68 -0.92
C ASP A 44 -18.42 2.85 0.14
N ASP A 45 -19.13 2.35 1.16
CA ASP A 45 -18.59 1.49 2.22
C ASP A 45 -18.67 -0.01 1.89
N HIS A 46 -19.06 -0.35 0.66
CA HIS A 46 -19.18 -1.73 0.21
C HIS A 46 -17.82 -2.35 -0.19
N MET A 47 -17.55 -3.54 0.33
CA MET A 47 -16.42 -4.39 -0.06
C MET A 47 -16.89 -5.83 -0.22
N GLY A 48 -16.87 -6.33 -1.46
CA GLY A 48 -17.39 -7.64 -1.82
C GLY A 48 -16.33 -8.74 -1.89
N SER A 49 -15.11 -8.39 -2.28
CA SER A 49 -13.99 -9.34 -2.37
C SER A 49 -12.63 -8.65 -2.24
N CYS A 50 -11.60 -9.41 -1.85
CA CYS A 50 -10.23 -8.91 -1.73
C CYS A 50 -9.22 -10.03 -1.95
N ARG A 51 -8.04 -9.67 -2.44
CA ARG A 51 -6.90 -10.59 -2.56
C ARG A 51 -5.59 -9.87 -2.22
N PRO A 52 -4.56 -10.59 -1.76
CA PRO A 52 -3.22 -10.02 -1.68
C PRO A 52 -2.74 -9.62 -3.08
N VAL A 53 -1.97 -8.54 -3.13
CA VAL A 53 -1.15 -8.19 -4.29
C VAL A 53 -0.05 -9.24 -4.39
N GLY A 54 0.11 -9.89 -5.54
CA GLY A 54 0.98 -11.04 -5.71
C GLY A 54 2.45 -10.68 -5.94
N MET A 55 2.75 -9.43 -6.29
CA MET A 55 4.11 -8.99 -6.62
C MET A 55 4.55 -7.84 -5.71
N HIS A 56 5.65 -8.05 -5.00
CA HIS A 56 6.17 -7.17 -3.95
C HIS A 56 7.63 -6.74 -4.18
N GLY A 57 8.16 -6.99 -5.38
CA GLY A 57 9.57 -6.76 -5.64
C GLY A 57 9.93 -5.30 -5.88
N GLU A 58 11.22 -5.05 -5.98
CA GLU A 58 11.79 -3.70 -6.07
C GLU A 58 12.07 -3.27 -7.51
N HIS A 59 11.86 -4.16 -8.50
CA HIS A 59 12.14 -3.87 -9.90
C HIS A 59 10.91 -3.29 -10.59
N PHE A 60 10.74 -1.99 -10.45
CA PHE A 60 9.65 -1.23 -11.08
C PHE A 60 10.02 -0.77 -12.48
N ARG A 61 9.26 -1.25 -13.47
CA ARG A 61 9.33 -0.73 -14.84
C ARG A 61 7.98 -0.92 -15.52
N LEU A 62 7.38 0.16 -15.98
CA LEU A 62 6.08 0.19 -16.64
C LEU A 62 6.16 1.03 -17.91
N GLU A 63 5.57 0.54 -18.99
CA GLU A 63 5.48 1.26 -20.25
C GLU A 63 3.99 1.48 -20.58
N ILE A 64 3.59 2.73 -20.82
CA ILE A 64 2.25 3.10 -21.26
C ILE A 64 2.23 3.34 -22.76
N PHE A 65 1.09 3.07 -23.40
CA PHE A 65 0.90 3.19 -24.83
C PHE A 65 -0.37 3.97 -25.19
N GLU A 66 -0.27 4.72 -26.28
CA GLU A 66 -1.33 5.60 -26.76
C GLU A 66 -2.46 4.79 -27.41
N GLY A 67 -2.12 3.77 -28.18
CA GLY A 67 -3.08 2.88 -28.82
C GLY A 67 -3.13 1.52 -28.15
N CYS A 68 -4.24 0.80 -28.39
CA CYS A 68 -4.36 -0.60 -28.01
C CYS A 68 -3.29 -1.45 -28.71
N ASN A 69 -3.03 -2.65 -28.18
CA ASN A 69 -2.05 -3.60 -28.72
C ASN A 69 -0.63 -3.00 -28.87
N PHE A 70 -0.25 -2.10 -27.97
CA PHE A 70 1.09 -1.51 -27.90
C PHE A 70 1.48 -0.67 -29.12
N THR A 71 0.53 0.13 -29.61
CA THR A 71 0.70 0.99 -30.78
C THR A 71 0.77 2.47 -30.40
N GLY A 72 1.28 3.30 -31.32
CA GLY A 72 1.38 4.76 -31.12
C GLY A 72 2.55 5.19 -30.23
N GLN A 73 2.45 6.38 -29.65
CA GLN A 73 3.45 6.87 -28.69
C GLN A 73 3.51 5.95 -27.47
N CYS A 74 4.71 5.70 -26.96
CA CYS A 74 4.93 5.05 -25.67
C CYS A 74 5.80 5.90 -24.74
N LEU A 75 5.69 5.64 -23.44
CA LEU A 75 6.52 6.26 -22.41
C LEU A 75 6.79 5.27 -21.29
N GLU A 76 8.04 5.21 -20.83
CA GLU A 76 8.49 4.32 -19.75
C GLU A 76 8.57 5.06 -18.40
N PHE A 77 8.17 4.39 -17.33
CA PHE A 77 8.20 4.85 -15.95
C PHE A 77 8.89 3.83 -15.05
N LYS A 78 9.74 4.33 -14.14
CA LYS A 78 10.39 3.55 -13.07
C LYS A 78 10.11 4.11 -11.67
N ASP A 79 9.60 5.34 -11.62
CA ASP A 79 9.25 6.07 -10.42
C ASP A 79 7.81 6.55 -10.47
N ASP A 80 7.32 7.04 -9.33
CA ASP A 80 5.98 7.57 -9.21
C ASP A 80 5.81 8.82 -10.08
N CYS A 81 4.65 8.93 -10.73
CA CYS A 81 4.31 10.06 -11.58
C CYS A 81 2.97 10.64 -11.16
N PRO A 82 2.94 11.78 -10.43
CA PRO A 82 1.71 12.41 -9.99
C PRO A 82 0.95 13.08 -11.15
N PHE A 83 1.58 13.29 -12.30
CA PHE A 83 0.92 13.89 -13.46
C PHE A 83 1.60 13.51 -14.78
N LEU A 84 0.97 12.63 -15.56
CA LEU A 84 1.54 12.09 -16.80
C LEU A 84 1.92 13.18 -17.82
N GLN A 85 1.10 14.23 -17.95
CA GLN A 85 1.36 15.32 -18.87
C GLN A 85 2.66 16.09 -18.56
N SER A 86 3.11 16.10 -17.30
CA SER A 86 4.41 16.68 -16.93
C SER A 86 5.61 15.87 -17.43
N GLN A 87 5.41 14.59 -17.77
CA GLN A 87 6.45 13.68 -18.23
C GLN A 87 6.46 13.51 -19.76
N GLY A 88 5.75 14.38 -20.50
CA GLY A 88 5.68 14.31 -21.97
C GLY A 88 4.53 13.47 -22.51
N TRP A 89 3.62 13.00 -21.65
CA TRP A 89 2.39 12.33 -22.08
C TRP A 89 1.25 13.33 -22.25
N ALA A 90 1.15 14.00 -23.39
CA ALA A 90 0.16 15.08 -23.61
C ALA A 90 -1.32 14.64 -23.51
N LYS A 91 -1.59 13.33 -23.52
CA LYS A 91 -2.94 12.76 -23.46
C LYS A 91 -3.43 12.59 -22.02
N ASN A 92 -4.74 12.42 -21.84
CA ASN A 92 -5.34 12.02 -20.56
C ASN A 92 -5.87 10.57 -20.59
N TRP A 93 -5.44 9.79 -21.58
CA TRP A 93 -5.76 8.37 -21.73
C TRP A 93 -4.51 7.51 -21.95
N VAL A 94 -4.61 6.26 -21.54
CA VAL A 94 -3.65 5.16 -21.74
C VAL A 94 -4.44 3.95 -22.21
N ASN A 95 -4.08 3.37 -23.37
CA ASN A 95 -4.86 2.30 -23.98
C ASN A 95 -4.21 0.92 -23.87
N ALA A 96 -2.90 0.84 -23.67
CA ALA A 96 -2.21 -0.42 -23.38
C ALA A 96 -1.04 -0.17 -22.43
N ILE A 97 -0.65 -1.19 -21.68
CA ILE A 97 0.40 -1.14 -20.67
C ILE A 97 1.23 -2.41 -20.73
N LYS A 98 2.54 -2.29 -20.60
CA LYS A 98 3.43 -3.41 -20.26
C LYS A 98 4.06 -3.17 -18.90
N VAL A 99 3.88 -4.13 -18.01
CA VAL A 99 4.49 -4.11 -16.68
C VAL A 99 5.60 -5.16 -16.66
N TYR A 100 6.81 -4.69 -16.43
CA TYR A 100 8.01 -5.49 -16.35
C TYR A 100 8.46 -5.66 -14.90
N GLY A 101 9.37 -6.61 -14.67
CA GLY A 101 9.95 -6.85 -13.35
C GLY A 101 8.96 -7.54 -12.41
N ASP A 102 9.08 -7.20 -11.13
CA ASP A 102 8.31 -7.76 -10.01
C ASP A 102 7.70 -6.66 -9.11
N GLY A 103 7.76 -5.40 -9.54
CA GLY A 103 7.07 -4.27 -8.93
C GLY A 103 5.63 -4.13 -9.42
N THR A 104 4.71 -3.79 -8.50
CA THR A 104 3.29 -3.54 -8.80
C THR A 104 2.99 -2.05 -8.88
N TRP A 105 2.07 -1.66 -9.77
CA TRP A 105 1.69 -0.26 -9.95
C TRP A 105 0.20 -0.04 -9.68
N VAL A 106 -0.14 1.19 -9.25
CA VAL A 106 -1.51 1.70 -9.18
C VAL A 106 -1.65 2.85 -10.16
N LEU A 107 -2.66 2.75 -11.03
CA LEU A 107 -3.05 3.78 -11.98
C LEU A 107 -4.24 4.58 -11.42
N TYR A 108 -4.30 5.86 -11.75
CA TYR A 108 -5.31 6.79 -11.27
C TYR A 108 -5.91 7.61 -12.41
N GLU A 109 -7.23 7.79 -12.41
CA GLU A 109 -7.95 8.56 -13.44
C GLU A 109 -7.64 10.07 -13.40
N GLU A 110 -7.24 10.59 -12.25
CA GLU A 110 -6.94 11.99 -12.01
C GLU A 110 -5.47 12.22 -11.63
N PRO A 111 -4.94 13.44 -11.80
CA PRO A 111 -3.64 13.80 -11.28
C PRO A 111 -3.56 13.70 -9.75
N ASN A 112 -2.34 13.57 -9.23
CA ASN A 112 -2.02 13.51 -7.80
C ASN A 112 -2.67 12.33 -7.07
N TYR A 113 -2.75 11.17 -7.74
CA TYR A 113 -3.21 9.91 -7.16
C TYR A 113 -4.68 9.97 -6.69
N ARG A 114 -5.54 10.57 -7.53
CA ARG A 114 -6.96 10.78 -7.26
C ARG A 114 -7.85 10.05 -8.26
N GLY A 115 -9.13 10.01 -7.94
CA GLY A 115 -10.13 9.32 -8.76
C GLY A 115 -10.09 7.80 -8.55
N ARG A 116 -10.60 7.05 -9.52
CA ARG A 116 -10.62 5.59 -9.47
C ARG A 116 -9.21 5.03 -9.61
N MET A 117 -8.97 3.92 -8.92
CA MET A 117 -7.69 3.22 -8.88
C MET A 117 -7.77 1.93 -9.70
N TYR A 118 -6.66 1.55 -10.33
CA TYR A 118 -6.53 0.27 -11.04
C TYR A 118 -5.17 -0.35 -10.75
N LEU A 119 -5.15 -1.61 -10.29
CA LEU A 119 -3.91 -2.33 -10.02
C LEU A 119 -3.39 -2.98 -11.30
N VAL A 120 -2.10 -2.81 -11.61
CA VAL A 120 -1.42 -3.56 -12.67
C VAL A 120 -0.16 -4.23 -12.13
N GLU A 121 -0.17 -5.55 -12.18
CA GLU A 121 0.95 -6.44 -11.88
C GLU A 121 1.71 -6.77 -13.17
N ARG A 122 2.83 -7.51 -13.09
CA ARG A 122 3.62 -7.90 -14.27
C ARG A 122 2.73 -8.55 -15.34
N GLY A 123 2.82 -8.04 -16.56
CA GLY A 123 2.05 -8.55 -17.67
C GLY A 123 1.88 -7.57 -18.81
N ASP A 124 1.22 -8.06 -19.85
CA ASP A 124 0.93 -7.36 -21.09
C ASP A 124 -0.59 -7.07 -21.15
N PHE A 125 -0.95 -5.81 -20.97
CA PHE A 125 -2.32 -5.32 -21.03
C PHE A 125 -2.55 -4.61 -22.36
N ARG A 126 -3.27 -5.25 -23.28
CA ARG A 126 -3.48 -4.80 -24.66
C ARG A 126 -4.59 -3.75 -24.80
N SER A 127 -5.44 -3.62 -23.79
CA SER A 127 -6.56 -2.68 -23.78
C SER A 127 -6.83 -2.17 -22.36
N PHE A 128 -7.51 -1.02 -22.22
CA PHE A 128 -7.88 -0.49 -20.90
C PHE A 128 -8.85 -1.37 -20.10
N SER A 129 -9.62 -2.21 -20.80
CA SER A 129 -10.46 -3.21 -20.14
C SER A 129 -9.65 -4.33 -19.46
N ASP A 130 -8.39 -4.55 -19.86
CA ASP A 130 -7.57 -5.65 -19.32
C ASP A 130 -7.18 -5.41 -17.86
N TRP A 131 -7.11 -4.15 -17.41
CA TRP A 131 -6.90 -3.79 -16.00
C TRP A 131 -8.21 -3.44 -15.26
N GLY A 132 -9.36 -3.74 -15.87
CA GLY A 132 -10.68 -3.57 -15.26
C GLY A 132 -11.18 -2.12 -15.24
N ALA A 133 -10.62 -1.23 -16.05
CA ALA A 133 -11.13 0.14 -16.16
C ALA A 133 -12.34 0.22 -17.12
N PRO A 134 -13.34 1.08 -16.82
CA PRO A 134 -14.46 1.35 -17.74
C PRO A 134 -14.10 2.35 -18.84
N SER A 135 -12.95 3.03 -18.73
CA SER A 135 -12.45 3.95 -19.73
C SER A 135 -10.92 3.95 -19.73
N ALA A 136 -10.31 4.46 -20.80
CA ALA A 136 -8.86 4.59 -20.92
C ALA A 136 -8.26 5.73 -20.06
N ARG A 137 -9.06 6.44 -19.25
CA ARG A 137 -8.58 7.62 -18.50
C ARG A 137 -7.55 7.22 -17.46
N VAL A 138 -6.34 7.74 -17.61
CA VAL A 138 -5.24 7.62 -16.64
C VAL A 138 -4.45 8.92 -16.69
N GLN A 139 -4.17 9.51 -15.53
CA GLN A 139 -3.46 10.79 -15.41
C GLN A 139 -2.36 10.79 -14.36
N SER A 140 -2.33 9.81 -13.45
CA SER A 140 -1.20 9.58 -12.55
C SER A 140 -1.01 8.10 -12.27
N LEU A 141 0.22 7.74 -11.88
CA LEU A 141 0.59 6.38 -11.54
C LEU A 141 1.62 6.37 -10.42
N ARG A 142 1.60 5.34 -9.58
CA ARG A 142 2.61 5.15 -8.54
C ARG A 142 2.91 3.67 -8.34
N ARG A 143 4.05 3.43 -7.73
CA ARG A 143 4.46 2.12 -7.23
C ARG A 143 3.64 1.78 -5.99
N VAL A 144 3.31 0.50 -5.85
CA VAL A 144 2.82 -0.06 -4.59
C VAL A 144 4.01 -0.22 -3.66
N ALA A 145 3.96 0.43 -2.50
CA ALA A 145 4.96 0.31 -1.47
C ALA A 145 4.89 -1.09 -0.84
N ASN A 146 6.03 -1.76 -0.77
CA ASN A 146 6.15 -3.00 -0.03
C ASN A 146 6.54 -2.70 1.42
N PHE A 147 5.59 -2.87 2.33
CA PHE A 147 5.86 -2.91 3.77
C PHE A 147 5.69 -4.34 4.27
N PHE A 148 6.45 -5.28 3.71
CA PHE A 148 6.67 -6.54 4.40
C PHE A 148 7.54 -6.24 5.62
N GLN A 149 6.90 -6.04 6.78
CA GLN A 149 7.65 -6.12 8.03
C GLN A 149 8.09 -7.58 8.18
N PRO A 150 9.40 -7.92 8.13
CA PRO A 150 9.81 -9.21 8.65
C PRO A 150 9.30 -9.31 10.09
N PRO A 151 8.79 -10.47 10.54
CA PRO A 151 8.24 -10.59 11.89
C PRO A 151 9.26 -10.03 12.88
N ALA A 152 8.83 -9.03 13.67
CA ALA A 152 9.68 -8.43 14.68
C ALA A 152 10.31 -9.56 15.48
N ARG A 153 11.64 -9.68 15.45
CA ARG A 153 12.35 -10.62 16.32
C ARG A 153 11.90 -10.26 17.73
N ARG A 154 11.08 -11.12 18.36
CA ARG A 154 10.75 -10.98 19.78
C ARG A 154 12.08 -10.86 20.51
N CYS A 155 12.41 -9.67 20.99
CA CYS A 155 13.48 -9.52 21.95
C CYS A 155 13.04 -10.32 23.17
N PRO A 156 13.76 -11.38 23.60
CA PRO A 156 13.45 -11.99 24.87
C PRO A 156 13.61 -10.91 25.94
N ALA A 157 12.54 -10.68 26.69
CA ALA A 157 12.52 -9.71 27.78
C ALA A 157 13.75 -9.95 28.66
N ALA A 158 14.56 -8.90 28.85
CA ALA A 158 15.67 -8.95 29.78
C ALA A 158 15.09 -9.30 31.16
N THR A 159 15.42 -10.50 31.66
CA THR A 159 15.13 -10.89 33.03
C THR A 159 15.82 -9.88 33.94
N ARG A 160 15.02 -9.04 34.59
CA ARG A 160 15.49 -8.05 35.54
C ARG A 160 16.02 -8.81 36.77
N SER A 161 17.33 -9.03 36.83
CA SER A 161 17.99 -9.47 38.06
C SER A 161 17.86 -8.35 39.09
N GLY A 162 17.16 -8.63 40.19
CA GLY A 162 17.08 -7.73 41.34
C GLY A 162 18.43 -7.66 42.06
N PRO A 163 18.76 -6.52 42.71
CA PRO A 163 20.04 -6.38 43.39
C PRO A 163 20.06 -7.22 44.68
N GLU A 164 21.19 -7.91 44.88
CA GLU A 164 21.52 -8.64 46.10
C GLU A 164 21.50 -7.73 47.34
N ARG A 165 20.98 -8.25 48.45
CA ARG A 165 21.02 -7.59 49.75
C ARG A 165 22.47 -7.62 50.28
N GLY A 166 23.15 -6.47 50.20
CA GLY A 166 24.40 -6.20 50.91
C GLY A 166 24.15 -5.45 52.23
N THR A 167 24.31 -6.18 53.32
CA THR A 167 24.70 -5.81 54.71
C THR A 167 24.78 -4.32 55.12
N VAL A 168 24.08 -3.97 56.20
CA VAL A 168 24.29 -2.71 56.97
C VAL A 168 25.07 -3.04 58.24
N PRO A 169 26.23 -2.41 58.54
CA PRO A 169 26.83 -2.49 59.87
C PRO A 169 26.27 -1.39 60.79
N ALA A 170 26.00 -1.77 62.03
CA ALA A 170 25.46 -0.91 63.08
C ALA A 170 26.54 -0.06 63.77
N ALA A 171 26.34 1.24 63.80
CA ALA A 171 26.90 2.22 64.73
C ALA A 171 25.97 3.47 64.66
N ALA A 172 25.61 4.22 65.71
CA ALA A 172 26.14 4.41 67.05
C ALA A 172 24.98 4.79 68.01
N ARG A 173 25.12 4.59 69.34
CA ARG A 173 25.12 5.60 70.44
C ARG A 173 24.11 6.74 70.29
N ASP A 174 23.40 7.25 71.29
CA ASP A 174 23.42 7.20 72.76
C ASP A 174 22.17 7.99 73.17
N SER A 175 21.50 7.64 74.27
CA SER A 175 20.81 8.64 75.08
C SER A 175 20.32 8.02 76.39
N ASP A 176 21.16 8.26 77.38
CA ASP A 176 20.92 8.19 78.82
C ASP A 176 19.78 9.13 79.29
N ARG A 177 19.29 8.85 80.52
CA ARG A 177 18.43 9.66 81.42
C ARG A 177 16.90 9.58 81.22
N ALA A 178 16.05 9.42 82.24
CA ALA A 178 16.12 9.64 83.69
C ALA A 178 15.23 8.60 84.42
N LYS A 179 15.60 8.11 85.62
CA LYS A 179 15.00 8.51 86.92
C LYS A 179 13.55 8.99 86.88
#